data_AF-A0A7W9JED3-F1
#
_entry.id   AF-A0A7W9JED3-F1
#
_cell.length_a   1.000
_cell.length_b   1.000
_cell.length_c   1.000
_cell.angle_alpha   90.00
_cell.angle_beta   90.00
_cell.angle_gamma   90.00
#
_symmetry.space_group_name_H-M   'P 1'
#
loop_
_entity.id
_entity.type
_entity.pdbx_description
1 polymer ?
#
loop_
_entity_poly.entity_id
_entity_poly.type
_entity_poly.pdbx_seq_one_letter_code
_entity_poly.pdbx_strand_id
1 'polypeptide(L)'
;MTAAGGERGVEWVQLWDGRRWPGRVRDGLPEFRFGQAPAGLSTRRQLRQRGLSRGGQEPFARLTWKRDRRFAWLYVDALAKAKRIPTGKQLAAVNKALAARKVCAECGPVEHCVRTTDQLCGDCYAAGVTPTAGGTDGWRTVQGWQDDTDVESDADEDAARDDRAGQDEAATAARRAADALTRTEAALAAADHADRRAAEQVERDEQLNRWHADDRAARLAAEQADTDTEQWADERGVA
;
A
#
# COMPACT_ATOMS: atom_id res chain seq x y z
N MET A 1 10.07 -51.78 -0.87
CA MET A 1 10.24 -50.31 -0.85
C MET A 1 10.82 -49.90 -2.20
N THR A 2 9.98 -49.71 -3.20
CA THR A 2 10.42 -49.41 -4.57
C THR A 2 10.66 -47.91 -4.67
N ALA A 3 11.94 -47.53 -4.80
CA ALA A 3 12.33 -46.19 -5.18
C ALA A 3 11.85 -45.93 -6.61
N ALA A 4 10.70 -45.26 -6.75
CA ALA A 4 10.24 -44.75 -8.02
C ALA A 4 11.05 -43.48 -8.35
N GLY A 5 12.20 -43.68 -9.00
CA GLY A 5 12.87 -42.65 -9.77
C GLY A 5 11.98 -42.25 -10.94
N GLY A 6 11.03 -41.35 -10.71
CA GLY A 6 10.13 -40.82 -11.74
C GLY A 6 10.89 -39.92 -12.70
N GLU A 7 11.01 -40.39 -13.95
CA GLU A 7 11.52 -39.66 -15.09
C GLU A 7 10.82 -38.29 -15.21
N ARG A 8 11.63 -37.23 -15.30
CA ARG A 8 11.15 -35.84 -15.35
C ARG A 8 10.66 -35.51 -16.76
N GLY A 9 9.56 -36.13 -17.19
CA GLY A 9 8.81 -35.68 -18.35
C GLY A 9 8.35 -34.25 -18.13
N VAL A 10 8.71 -33.35 -19.05
CA VAL A 10 8.08 -32.04 -19.14
C VAL A 10 6.73 -32.28 -19.78
N GLU A 11 5.67 -32.24 -18.98
CA GLU A 11 4.32 -32.37 -19.48
C GLU A 11 3.85 -31.00 -19.98
N TRP A 12 3.20 -30.97 -21.13
CA TRP A 12 2.69 -29.72 -21.70
C TRP A 12 1.29 -29.46 -21.14
N VAL A 13 1.18 -28.48 -20.25
CA VAL A 13 -0.11 -28.06 -19.69
C VAL A 13 -0.73 -26.96 -20.54
N GLN A 14 -2.04 -27.03 -20.74
CA GLN A 14 -2.80 -25.95 -21.39
C GLN A 14 -3.19 -24.91 -20.34
N LEU A 15 -2.93 -23.63 -20.63
CA LEU A 15 -3.29 -22.49 -19.80
C LEU A 15 -4.73 -22.04 -20.09
N TRP A 16 -5.27 -21.16 -19.23
CA TRP A 16 -6.62 -20.60 -19.34
C TRP A 16 -6.85 -19.80 -20.64
N ASP A 17 -5.78 -19.34 -21.29
CA ASP A 17 -5.81 -18.57 -22.54
C ASP A 17 -5.43 -19.42 -23.77
N GLY A 18 -5.38 -20.74 -23.62
CA GLY A 18 -5.06 -21.68 -24.69
C GLY A 18 -3.58 -21.87 -24.98
N ARG A 19 -2.67 -21.09 -24.35
CA ARG A 19 -1.22 -21.30 -24.48
C ARG A 19 -0.82 -22.65 -23.88
N ARG A 20 0.21 -23.28 -24.46
CA ARG A 20 0.84 -24.47 -23.90
C ARG A 20 2.11 -24.08 -23.16
N TRP A 21 2.29 -24.61 -21.95
CA TRP A 21 3.45 -24.27 -21.11
C TRP A 21 4.08 -25.55 -20.52
N PRO A 22 5.41 -25.60 -20.37
CA PRO A 22 6.06 -26.72 -19.70
C PRO A 22 5.70 -26.76 -18.21
N GLY A 23 5.17 -27.88 -17.74
CA GLY A 23 4.76 -28.08 -16.37
C GLY A 23 4.68 -29.55 -15.98
N ARG A 24 4.04 -29.82 -14.85
CA ARG A 24 3.57 -31.16 -14.47
C ARG A 24 2.08 -31.06 -14.17
N VAL A 25 1.32 -32.13 -14.34
CA VAL A 25 -0.02 -32.20 -13.77
C VAL A 25 0.03 -32.98 -12.47
N ARG A 26 -0.59 -32.45 -11.42
CA ARG A 26 -0.74 -33.14 -10.15
C ARG A 26 -2.14 -32.91 -9.58
N ASP A 27 -2.81 -33.99 -9.23
CA ASP A 27 -4.18 -33.97 -8.70
C ASP A 27 -5.15 -33.26 -9.66
N GLY A 28 -4.95 -33.39 -10.98
CA GLY A 28 -5.75 -32.74 -12.02
C GLY A 28 -5.45 -31.26 -12.24
N LEU A 29 -4.53 -30.66 -11.50
CA LEU A 29 -4.13 -29.26 -11.63
C LEU A 29 -2.72 -29.13 -12.20
N PRO A 30 -2.47 -28.15 -13.10
CA PRO A 30 -1.13 -27.75 -13.48
C PRO A 30 -0.27 -27.37 -12.27
N GLU A 31 0.96 -27.84 -12.25
CA GLU A 31 1.97 -27.57 -11.24
C GLU A 31 3.24 -27.01 -11.90
N PHE A 32 3.69 -25.87 -11.36
CA PHE A 32 4.90 -25.19 -11.79
C PHE A 32 5.90 -25.12 -10.63
N ARG A 33 7.19 -25.22 -10.95
CA ARG A 33 8.24 -24.96 -9.96
C ARG A 33 8.47 -23.47 -9.79
N PHE A 34 9.12 -23.10 -8.69
CA PHE A 34 9.56 -21.73 -8.46
C PHE A 34 10.30 -21.15 -9.67
N GLY A 35 9.85 -19.97 -10.14
CA GLY A 35 10.39 -19.30 -11.32
C GLY A 35 9.94 -19.86 -12.68
N GLN A 36 9.14 -20.93 -12.71
CA GLN A 36 8.66 -21.54 -13.96
C GLN A 36 7.19 -21.25 -14.27
N ALA A 37 6.48 -20.54 -13.39
CA ALA A 37 5.09 -20.19 -13.63
C ALA A 37 4.98 -19.13 -14.75
N PRO A 38 4.07 -19.32 -15.72
CA PRO A 38 3.87 -18.37 -16.80
C PRO A 38 3.30 -17.03 -16.32
N ALA A 39 3.51 -15.99 -17.11
CA ALA A 39 2.90 -14.68 -16.88
C ALA A 39 1.37 -14.75 -17.02
N GLY A 40 0.67 -14.01 -16.16
CA GLY A 40 -0.80 -14.02 -16.04
C GLY A 40 -1.33 -14.91 -14.93
N LEU A 41 -0.44 -15.62 -14.22
CA LEU A 41 -0.75 -16.30 -12.96
C LEU A 41 -0.10 -15.61 -11.78
N SER A 42 -0.88 -15.34 -10.74
CA SER A 42 -0.37 -14.78 -9.48
C SER A 42 -0.82 -15.57 -8.27
N THR A 43 0.05 -15.60 -7.26
CA THR A 43 -0.32 -16.08 -5.93
C THR A 43 -1.30 -15.12 -5.25
N ARG A 44 -2.07 -15.62 -4.28
CA ARG A 44 -2.96 -14.78 -3.46
C ARG A 44 -2.23 -13.59 -2.82
N ARG A 45 -0.95 -13.74 -2.47
CA ARG A 45 -0.13 -12.65 -1.91
C ARG A 45 0.19 -11.58 -2.95
N GLN A 46 0.59 -11.99 -4.15
CA GLN A 46 0.86 -11.07 -5.26
C GLN A 46 -0.39 -10.31 -5.70
N LEU A 47 -1.56 -10.98 -5.77
CA LEU A 47 -2.83 -10.29 -6.03
C LEU A 47 -3.13 -9.23 -4.97
N ARG A 48 -2.95 -9.56 -3.68
CA ARG A 48 -3.17 -8.59 -2.58
C ARG A 48 -2.25 -7.39 -2.65
N GLN A 49 -0.99 -7.57 -3.04
CA GLN A 49 -0.03 -6.47 -3.25
C GLN A 49 -0.49 -5.51 -4.36
N ARG A 50 -1.19 -6.04 -5.37
CA ARG A 50 -1.78 -5.25 -6.48
C ARG A 50 -3.18 -4.70 -6.16
N GLY A 51 -3.66 -4.81 -4.92
CA GLY A 51 -5.04 -4.41 -4.57
C GLY A 51 -6.13 -5.31 -5.15
N LEU A 52 -5.77 -6.50 -5.64
CA LEU A 52 -6.69 -7.46 -6.23
C LEU A 52 -7.05 -8.59 -5.25
N SER A 53 -8.19 -9.19 -5.51
CA SER A 53 -8.72 -10.37 -4.85
C SER A 53 -8.93 -11.49 -5.89
N ARG A 54 -9.05 -12.73 -5.42
CA ARG A 54 -9.26 -13.89 -6.28
C ARG A 54 -10.56 -13.83 -7.10
N GLY A 55 -11.51 -12.95 -6.74
CA GLY A 55 -12.76 -12.80 -7.47
C GLY A 55 -13.73 -13.97 -7.37
N GLY A 56 -13.48 -14.93 -6.47
CA GLY A 56 -14.27 -16.16 -6.31
C GLY A 56 -13.76 -17.36 -7.11
N GLN A 57 -12.72 -17.19 -7.93
CA GLN A 57 -12.19 -18.27 -8.76
C GLN A 57 -11.51 -19.37 -7.93
N GLU A 58 -11.64 -20.60 -8.41
CA GLU A 58 -10.87 -21.75 -7.94
C GLU A 58 -9.39 -21.62 -8.34
N PRO A 59 -8.47 -22.26 -7.61
CA PRO A 59 -7.06 -22.29 -8.02
C PRO A 59 -6.89 -22.89 -9.42
N PHE A 60 -6.19 -22.20 -10.30
CA PHE A 60 -5.88 -22.73 -11.63
C PHE A 60 -4.68 -23.68 -11.58
N ALA A 61 -3.66 -23.35 -10.79
CA ALA A 61 -2.42 -24.12 -10.74
C ALA A 61 -1.78 -24.08 -9.35
N ARG A 62 -0.79 -24.96 -9.14
CA ARG A 62 0.03 -25.03 -7.93
C ARG A 62 1.46 -24.58 -8.23
N LEU A 63 2.01 -23.71 -7.41
CA LEU A 63 3.42 -23.35 -7.43
C LEU A 63 4.14 -24.10 -6.32
N THR A 64 5.11 -24.96 -6.61
CA THR A 64 5.88 -25.70 -5.59
C THR A 64 7.34 -25.26 -5.52
N TRP A 65 7.90 -25.32 -4.30
CA TRP A 65 9.31 -25.03 -4.05
C TRP A 65 9.84 -25.76 -2.81
N LYS A 66 11.16 -25.64 -2.57
CA LYS A 66 11.88 -26.38 -1.52
C LYS A 66 11.64 -27.90 -1.60
N ARG A 67 11.83 -28.49 -2.78
CA ARG A 67 11.61 -29.93 -3.05
C ARG A 67 10.18 -30.35 -2.69
N ASP A 68 9.20 -29.61 -3.21
CA ASP A 68 7.76 -29.86 -3.01
C ASP A 68 7.26 -29.81 -1.55
N ARG A 69 8.07 -29.28 -0.60
CA ARG A 69 7.67 -29.10 0.80
C ARG A 69 6.80 -27.87 1.04
N ARG A 70 6.82 -26.92 0.11
CA ARG A 70 5.99 -25.72 0.17
C ARG A 70 5.29 -25.52 -1.15
N PHE A 71 4.05 -25.06 -1.06
CA PHE A 71 3.25 -24.75 -2.22
C PHE A 71 2.44 -23.47 -2.02
N ALA A 72 2.02 -22.89 -3.14
CA ALA A 72 1.10 -21.78 -3.19
C ALA A 72 0.13 -21.97 -4.35
N TRP A 73 -1.12 -21.58 -4.15
CA TRP A 73 -2.11 -21.54 -5.22
C TRP A 73 -1.86 -20.37 -6.16
N LEU A 74 -1.97 -20.64 -7.45
CA LEU A 74 -1.92 -19.68 -8.53
C LEU A 74 -3.33 -19.43 -9.07
N TYR A 75 -3.61 -18.17 -9.34
CA TYR A 75 -4.88 -17.66 -9.80
C TYR A 75 -4.66 -16.87 -11.08
N VAL A 76 -5.67 -16.87 -11.96
CA VAL A 76 -5.61 -16.12 -13.21
C VAL A 76 -5.82 -14.64 -12.92
N ASP A 77 -4.87 -13.81 -13.35
CA ASP A 77 -4.89 -12.36 -13.13
C ASP A 77 -6.10 -11.70 -13.81
N ALA A 78 -6.45 -12.15 -15.02
CA ALA A 78 -7.58 -11.62 -15.79
C ALA A 78 -8.95 -11.85 -15.12
N LEU A 79 -9.07 -12.86 -14.25
CA LEU A 79 -10.30 -13.17 -13.50
C LEU A 79 -10.28 -12.57 -12.09
N ALA A 80 -9.18 -11.93 -11.70
CA ALA A 80 -9.07 -11.26 -10.42
C ALA A 80 -9.99 -10.03 -10.38
N LYS A 81 -10.53 -9.74 -9.21
CA LYS A 81 -11.41 -8.59 -8.99
C LYS A 81 -10.77 -7.63 -8.01
N ALA A 82 -11.02 -6.33 -8.17
CA ALA A 82 -10.60 -5.34 -7.18
C ALA A 82 -11.01 -5.77 -5.77
N LYS A 83 -10.09 -5.63 -4.81
CA LYS A 83 -10.37 -5.95 -3.41
C LYS A 83 -11.45 -4.99 -2.91
N ARG A 84 -12.52 -5.53 -2.32
CA ARG A 84 -13.55 -4.70 -1.66
C ARG A 84 -12.93 -3.89 -0.53
N ILE A 85 -13.24 -2.60 -0.51
CA ILE A 85 -12.86 -1.68 0.57
C ILE A 85 -13.98 -1.72 1.61
N PRO A 86 -13.69 -2.04 2.89
CA PRO A 86 -14.70 -2.04 3.94
C PRO A 86 -15.24 -0.62 4.16
N THR A 87 -16.53 -0.51 4.46
CA THR A 87 -17.15 0.78 4.80
C THR A 87 -16.74 1.23 6.20
N GLY A 88 -16.89 2.53 6.51
CA GLY A 88 -16.60 3.06 7.85
C GLY A 88 -17.37 2.33 8.96
N LYS A 89 -18.65 2.01 8.73
CA LYS A 89 -19.48 1.22 9.67
C LYS A 89 -18.92 -0.18 9.90
N GLN A 90 -18.45 -0.85 8.84
CA GLN A 90 -17.82 -2.16 8.95
C GLN A 90 -16.51 -2.11 9.74
N LEU A 91 -15.68 -1.09 9.50
CA LEU A 91 -14.45 -0.88 10.26
C LEU A 91 -14.74 -0.61 11.74
N ALA A 92 -15.74 0.22 12.05
CA ALA A 92 -16.18 0.48 13.42
C ALA A 92 -16.66 -0.81 14.13
N ALA A 93 -17.47 -1.62 13.44
CA ALA A 93 -17.92 -2.91 13.97
C ALA A 93 -16.76 -3.88 14.25
N VAL A 94 -15.78 -3.97 13.33
CA VAL A 94 -14.57 -4.78 13.53
C VAL A 94 -13.74 -4.26 14.69
N ASN A 95 -13.60 -2.94 14.84
CA ASN A 95 -12.88 -2.34 15.95
C ASN A 95 -13.56 -2.63 17.30
N LYS A 96 -14.91 -2.53 17.38
CA LYS A 96 -15.69 -2.91 18.57
C LYS A 96 -15.46 -4.39 18.91
N ALA A 97 -15.53 -5.28 17.92
CA ALA A 97 -15.27 -6.70 18.12
C ALA A 97 -13.82 -7.00 18.56
N LEU A 98 -12.83 -6.30 18.01
CA LEU A 98 -11.43 -6.45 18.42
C LEU A 98 -11.18 -5.92 19.83
N ALA A 99 -11.81 -4.80 20.22
CA ALA A 99 -11.76 -4.30 21.58
C ALA A 99 -12.34 -5.33 22.57
N ALA A 100 -13.45 -5.98 22.21
CA ALA A 100 -14.07 -7.01 23.05
C ALA A 100 -13.20 -8.23 23.31
N ARG A 101 -12.37 -8.58 22.32
CA ARG A 101 -11.42 -9.68 22.45
C ARG A 101 -10.16 -9.33 23.25
N LYS A 102 -10.01 -8.07 23.64
CA LYS A 102 -8.85 -7.51 24.32
C LYS A 102 -9.14 -7.13 25.76
N VAL A 103 -10.14 -7.76 26.39
CA VAL A 103 -10.51 -7.52 27.78
C VAL A 103 -10.26 -8.78 28.59
N CYS A 104 -9.36 -8.69 29.55
CA CYS A 104 -9.11 -9.71 30.56
C CYS A 104 -10.18 -9.63 31.65
N ALA A 105 -10.64 -10.78 32.11
CA ALA A 105 -11.59 -10.91 33.22
C ALA A 105 -11.05 -10.39 34.56
N GLU A 106 -9.71 -10.31 34.72
CA GLU A 106 -9.07 -9.88 35.96
C GLU A 106 -8.54 -8.44 35.87
N CYS A 107 -7.65 -8.16 34.92
CA CYS A 107 -6.95 -6.87 34.82
C CYS A 107 -7.56 -5.89 33.81
N GLY A 108 -8.64 -6.28 33.10
CA GLY A 108 -9.33 -5.40 32.15
C GLY A 108 -8.64 -5.30 30.78
N PRO A 109 -8.70 -4.14 30.09
CA PRO A 109 -8.20 -3.98 28.72
C PRO A 109 -6.69 -4.25 28.59
N VAL A 110 -6.31 -5.02 27.56
CA VAL A 110 -4.93 -5.40 27.25
C VAL A 110 -4.65 -5.20 25.75
N GLU A 111 -3.38 -5.09 25.35
CA GLU A 111 -3.02 -4.82 23.94
C GLU A 111 -3.21 -6.03 23.01
N HIS A 112 -3.15 -7.25 23.56
CA HIS A 112 -3.22 -8.49 22.82
C HIS A 112 -4.59 -9.17 22.98
N CYS A 113 -4.95 -10.06 22.05
CA CYS A 113 -6.17 -10.86 22.18
C CYS A 113 -6.06 -11.78 23.41
N VAL A 114 -7.12 -11.82 24.19
CA VAL A 114 -7.28 -12.64 25.39
C VAL A 114 -7.73 -14.04 24.98
N ARG A 115 -7.36 -15.04 25.80
CA ARG A 115 -7.72 -16.44 25.56
C ARG A 115 -9.21 -16.63 25.75
N THR A 116 -9.86 -17.36 24.83
CA THR A 116 -11.32 -17.48 24.83
C THR A 116 -11.87 -18.38 25.93
N THR A 117 -11.09 -19.35 26.41
CA THR A 117 -11.54 -20.39 27.35
C THR A 117 -11.80 -19.86 28.75
N ASP A 118 -10.91 -19.01 29.27
CA ASP A 118 -10.89 -18.49 30.63
C ASP A 118 -10.99 -16.96 30.67
N GLN A 119 -10.95 -16.29 29.52
CA GLN A 119 -10.93 -14.83 29.39
C GLN A 119 -9.77 -14.19 30.17
N LEU A 120 -8.63 -14.87 30.26
CA LEU A 120 -7.42 -14.35 30.91
C LEU A 120 -6.34 -13.93 29.91
N CYS A 121 -5.66 -12.84 30.22
CA CYS A 121 -4.46 -12.44 29.49
C CYS A 121 -3.31 -13.43 29.78
N GLY A 122 -2.23 -13.34 29.00
CA GLY A 122 -1.09 -14.25 29.16
C GLY A 122 -0.49 -14.21 30.57
N ASP A 123 -0.44 -13.02 31.17
CA ASP A 123 0.17 -12.80 32.49
C ASP A 123 -0.72 -13.31 33.63
N CYS A 124 -2.03 -13.00 33.61
CA CYS A 124 -2.98 -13.52 34.61
C CYS A 124 -3.10 -15.04 34.54
N TYR A 125 -3.05 -15.61 33.33
CA TYR A 125 -3.00 -17.05 33.15
C TYR A 125 -1.73 -17.65 33.76
N ALA A 126 -0.57 -17.05 33.47
CA ALA A 126 0.71 -17.50 34.01
C ALA A 126 0.79 -17.37 35.55
N ALA A 127 0.12 -16.37 36.12
CA ALA A 127 0.01 -16.17 37.56
C ALA A 127 -0.95 -17.16 38.25
N GLY A 128 -1.66 -18.00 37.51
CA GLY A 128 -2.58 -19.00 38.07
C GLY A 128 -3.86 -18.40 38.65
N VAL A 129 -4.27 -17.22 38.17
CA VAL A 129 -5.53 -16.61 38.58
C VAL A 129 -6.70 -17.50 38.15
N THR A 130 -7.62 -17.78 39.06
CA THR A 130 -8.89 -18.41 38.70
C THR A 130 -9.90 -17.31 38.37
N PRO A 131 -10.47 -17.27 37.16
CA PRO A 131 -11.41 -16.22 36.79
C PRO A 131 -12.61 -16.22 37.74
N THR A 132 -13.01 -15.06 38.25
CA THR A 132 -14.24 -14.94 39.04
C THR A 132 -15.45 -15.12 38.13
N ALA A 133 -16.51 -15.79 38.62
CA ALA A 133 -17.77 -15.89 37.89
C ALA A 133 -18.31 -14.47 37.60
N GLY A 134 -18.38 -14.09 36.31
CA GLY A 134 -18.79 -12.75 35.86
C GLY A 134 -17.65 -11.80 35.43
N GLY A 135 -16.39 -12.25 35.36
CA GLY A 135 -15.22 -11.37 35.30
C GLY A 135 -15.14 -10.34 34.16
N THR A 136 -15.74 -10.58 32.98
CA THR A 136 -15.75 -9.57 31.89
C THR A 136 -16.99 -8.68 31.90
N ASP A 137 -18.00 -8.98 32.73
CA ASP A 137 -19.30 -8.30 32.68
C ASP A 137 -19.22 -6.87 33.22
N GLY A 138 -18.37 -6.63 34.22
CA GLY A 138 -18.06 -5.28 34.70
C GLY A 138 -17.47 -4.40 33.60
N TRP A 139 -16.53 -4.95 32.81
CA TRP A 139 -15.87 -4.21 31.73
C TRP A 139 -16.76 -4.03 30.48
N ARG A 140 -17.63 -4.99 30.15
CA ARG A 140 -18.63 -4.85 29.07
C ARG A 140 -19.66 -3.77 29.39
N THR A 141 -20.06 -3.65 30.66
CA THR A 141 -21.00 -2.63 31.13
C THR A 141 -20.38 -1.23 31.06
N VAL A 142 -19.11 -1.06 31.48
CA VAL A 142 -18.39 0.23 31.45
C VAL A 142 -18.21 0.78 30.02
N GLN A 143 -18.08 -0.09 29.01
CA GLN A 143 -17.95 0.36 27.61
C GLN A 143 -19.30 0.57 26.89
N GLY A 144 -20.43 0.49 27.61
CA GLY A 144 -21.75 0.64 26.98
C GLY A 144 -22.01 -0.43 25.92
N TRP A 145 -21.48 -1.64 26.10
CA TRP A 145 -21.73 -2.78 25.20
C TRP A 145 -22.93 -3.60 25.68
N GLN A 146 -23.91 -2.94 26.29
CA GLN A 146 -25.16 -3.61 26.69
C GLN A 146 -25.89 -4.17 25.46
N ASP A 147 -26.56 -5.29 25.68
CA ASP A 147 -27.47 -5.93 24.73
C ASP A 147 -28.42 -4.89 24.13
N ASP A 148 -28.66 -5.02 22.83
CA ASP A 148 -29.75 -4.37 22.11
C ASP A 148 -31.09 -4.90 22.67
N THR A 149 -31.49 -4.50 23.89
CA THR A 149 -32.89 -4.62 24.29
C THR A 149 -33.62 -3.42 23.71
N ASP A 150 -34.17 -3.63 22.52
CA ASP A 150 -35.12 -2.75 21.85
C ASP A 150 -36.31 -2.48 22.80
N VAL A 151 -36.25 -1.35 23.50
CA VAL A 151 -37.45 -0.67 24.02
C VAL A 151 -37.58 0.58 23.18
N GLU A 152 -38.25 0.46 22.04
CA GLU A 152 -38.60 1.61 21.23
C GLU A 152 -39.59 2.47 22.01
N SER A 153 -39.14 3.66 22.42
CA SER A 153 -39.99 4.71 22.95
C SER A 153 -40.07 5.82 21.90
N ASP A 154 -41.28 6.26 21.58
CA ASP A 154 -41.53 7.32 20.59
C ASP A 154 -40.96 8.71 21.00
N ALA A 155 -40.20 8.79 22.11
CA ALA A 155 -39.43 9.97 22.51
C ALA A 155 -38.02 10.02 21.87
N ASP A 156 -37.54 8.91 21.31
CA ASP A 156 -36.18 8.79 20.74
C ASP A 156 -36.04 9.36 19.32
N GLU A 157 -37.15 9.55 18.58
CA GLU A 157 -37.10 10.05 17.20
C GLU A 157 -36.71 11.53 17.10
N ASP A 158 -37.14 12.37 18.04
CA ASP A 158 -36.80 13.81 18.05
C ASP A 158 -35.37 14.05 18.55
N ALA A 159 -34.89 13.30 19.55
CA ALA A 159 -33.49 13.33 19.98
C ALA A 159 -32.54 12.81 18.89
N ALA A 160 -32.92 11.75 18.16
CA ALA A 160 -32.15 11.26 17.02
C ALA A 160 -32.13 12.23 15.83
N ARG A 161 -33.11 13.14 15.72
CA ARG A 161 -33.14 14.19 14.69
C ARG A 161 -32.17 15.33 15.02
N ASP A 162 -32.09 15.75 16.28
CA ASP A 162 -31.12 16.74 16.75
C ASP A 162 -29.68 16.21 16.72
N ASP A 163 -29.46 14.95 17.11
CA ASP A 163 -28.14 14.31 17.00
C ASP A 163 -27.69 14.17 15.54
N ARG A 164 -28.61 13.88 14.62
CA ARG A 164 -28.31 13.81 13.18
C ARG A 164 -27.95 15.18 12.62
N ALA A 165 -28.64 16.24 13.04
CA ALA A 165 -28.29 17.62 12.70
C ALA A 165 -26.89 18.00 13.24
N GLY A 166 -26.58 17.64 14.48
CA GLY A 166 -25.24 17.83 15.07
C GLY A 166 -24.14 17.03 14.34
N GLN A 167 -24.44 15.81 13.90
CA GLN A 167 -23.52 14.98 13.09
C GLN A 167 -23.29 15.57 11.69
N ASP A 168 -24.33 16.14 11.06
CA ASP A 168 -24.22 16.79 9.75
C ASP A 168 -23.41 18.09 9.84
N GLU A 169 -23.53 18.84 10.92
CA GLU A 169 -22.70 20.01 11.22
C GLU A 169 -21.24 19.61 11.46
N ALA A 170 -20.98 18.58 12.28
CA ALA A 170 -19.65 18.05 12.53
C ALA A 170 -19.00 17.50 11.25
N ALA A 171 -19.75 16.78 10.41
CA ALA A 171 -19.28 16.29 9.12
C ALA A 171 -18.96 17.45 8.16
N THR A 172 -19.73 18.54 8.21
CA THR A 172 -19.48 19.73 7.40
C THR A 172 -18.26 20.51 7.90
N ALA A 173 -18.06 20.61 9.21
CA ALA A 173 -16.84 21.17 9.79
C ALA A 173 -15.60 20.34 9.39
N ALA A 174 -15.70 19.00 9.43
CA ALA A 174 -14.62 18.11 8.99
C ALA A 174 -14.29 18.28 7.49
N ARG A 175 -15.31 18.42 6.62
CA ARG A 175 -15.11 18.71 5.19
C ARG A 175 -14.39 20.04 4.98
N ARG A 176 -14.80 21.11 5.67
CA ARG A 176 -14.13 22.43 5.59
C ARG A 176 -12.67 22.37 6.07
N ALA A 177 -12.39 21.60 7.11
CA ALA A 177 -11.03 21.38 7.60
C ALA A 177 -10.17 20.62 6.56
N ALA A 178 -10.72 19.58 5.93
CA ALA A 178 -10.04 18.85 4.86
C ALA A 178 -9.77 19.74 3.62
N ASP A 179 -10.73 20.59 3.24
CA ASP A 179 -10.56 21.56 2.15
C ASP A 179 -9.51 22.63 2.49
N ALA A 180 -9.42 23.06 3.75
CA ALA A 180 -8.39 23.97 4.22
C ALA A 180 -6.99 23.34 4.17
N LEU A 181 -6.85 22.08 4.59
CA LEU A 181 -5.59 21.33 4.47
C LEU A 181 -5.19 21.15 3.00
N THR A 182 -6.13 20.75 2.14
CA THR A 182 -5.89 20.62 0.69
C THR A 182 -5.42 21.93 0.07
N ARG A 183 -6.01 23.07 0.44
CA ARG A 183 -5.55 24.40 -0.01
C ARG A 183 -4.15 24.74 0.49
N THR A 184 -3.82 24.35 1.72
CA THR A 184 -2.50 24.59 2.31
C THR A 184 -1.44 23.74 1.62
N GLU A 185 -1.73 22.46 1.37
CA GLU A 185 -0.86 21.56 0.60
C GLU A 185 -0.64 22.08 -0.83
N ALA A 186 -1.70 22.55 -1.50
CA ALA A 186 -1.58 23.15 -2.82
C ALA A 186 -0.73 24.43 -2.82
N ALA A 187 -0.84 25.27 -1.79
CA ALA A 187 -0.03 26.47 -1.63
C ALA A 187 1.46 26.14 -1.40
N LEU A 188 1.75 25.13 -0.58
CA LEU A 188 3.12 24.66 -0.35
C LEU A 188 3.74 24.05 -1.62
N ALA A 189 2.96 23.26 -2.37
CA ALA A 189 3.41 22.71 -3.65
C ALA A 189 3.67 23.83 -4.68
N ALA A 190 2.82 24.85 -4.73
CA ALA A 190 3.02 26.02 -5.60
C ALA A 190 4.29 26.80 -5.22
N ALA A 191 4.58 26.94 -3.93
CA ALA A 191 5.82 27.57 -3.45
C ALA A 191 7.06 26.75 -3.87
N ASP A 192 7.07 25.43 -3.66
CA ASP A 192 8.17 24.56 -4.11
C ASP A 192 8.38 24.63 -5.64
N HIS A 193 7.30 24.67 -6.41
CA HIS A 193 7.38 24.86 -7.85
C HIS A 193 7.95 26.24 -8.23
N ALA A 194 7.64 27.29 -7.47
CA ALA A 194 8.19 28.63 -7.69
C ALA A 194 9.69 28.67 -7.39
N ASP A 195 10.11 28.06 -6.27
CA ASP A 195 11.52 27.97 -5.87
C ASP A 195 12.36 27.22 -6.92
N ARG A 196 11.84 26.09 -7.43
CA ARG A 196 12.49 25.34 -8.52
C ARG A 196 12.62 26.17 -9.80
N ARG A 197 11.56 26.88 -10.21
CA ARG A 197 11.63 27.77 -11.38
C ARG A 197 12.62 28.91 -11.18
N ALA A 198 12.73 29.45 -9.97
CA ALA A 198 13.73 30.47 -9.65
C ALA A 198 15.15 29.91 -9.77
N ALA A 199 15.41 28.70 -9.26
CA ALA A 199 16.70 28.03 -9.39
C ALA A 199 17.06 27.76 -10.87
N GLU A 200 16.13 27.23 -11.67
CA GLU A 200 16.31 27.03 -13.11
C GLU A 200 16.59 28.34 -13.87
N GLN A 201 15.98 29.45 -13.43
CA GLN A 201 16.25 30.78 -14.00
C GLN A 201 17.66 31.26 -13.67
N VAL A 202 18.13 31.08 -12.42
CA VAL A 202 19.51 31.42 -12.04
C VAL A 202 20.51 30.62 -12.86
N GLU A 203 20.33 29.31 -13.00
CA GLU A 203 21.21 28.45 -13.81
C GLU A 203 21.25 28.90 -15.28
N ARG A 204 20.08 29.27 -15.85
CA ARG A 204 19.99 29.80 -17.21
C ARG A 204 20.74 31.13 -17.36
N ASP A 205 20.60 32.03 -16.40
CA ASP A 205 21.26 33.34 -16.42
C ASP A 205 22.78 33.19 -16.26
N GLU A 206 23.24 32.26 -15.40
CA GLU A 206 24.66 31.90 -15.29
C GLU A 206 25.21 31.32 -16.60
N GLN A 207 24.45 30.45 -17.28
CA GLN A 207 24.84 29.90 -18.58
C GLN A 207 24.93 30.99 -19.66
N LEU A 208 23.95 31.90 -19.73
CA LEU A 208 23.98 33.04 -20.66
C LEU A 208 25.17 33.95 -20.39
N ASN A 209 25.46 34.24 -19.11
CA ASN A 209 26.62 35.05 -18.73
C ASN A 209 27.94 34.39 -19.15
N ARG A 210 28.04 33.06 -19.06
CA ARG A 210 29.20 32.30 -19.54
C ARG A 210 29.35 32.43 -21.05
N TRP A 211 28.29 32.22 -21.83
CA TRP A 211 28.33 32.38 -23.28
C TRP A 211 28.71 33.80 -23.70
N HIS A 212 28.22 34.82 -23.00
CA HIS A 212 28.62 36.20 -23.26
C HIS A 212 30.08 36.47 -22.92
N ALA A 213 30.64 35.81 -21.89
CA ALA A 213 32.06 35.91 -21.58
C ALA A 213 32.91 35.22 -22.66
N ASP A 214 32.51 34.04 -23.11
CA ASP A 214 33.18 33.30 -24.19
C ASP A 214 33.15 34.08 -25.51
N ASP A 215 32.01 34.68 -25.88
CA ASP A 215 31.88 35.53 -27.07
C ASP A 215 32.78 36.78 -26.99
N ARG A 216 32.82 37.45 -25.84
CA ARG A 216 33.76 38.57 -25.63
C ARG A 216 35.21 38.13 -25.75
N ALA A 217 35.59 36.99 -25.17
CA ALA A 217 36.95 36.46 -25.26
C ALA A 217 37.32 36.10 -26.70
N ALA A 218 36.38 35.50 -27.46
CA ALA A 218 36.58 35.19 -28.87
C ALA A 218 36.78 36.44 -29.73
N ARG A 219 36.01 37.51 -29.48
CA ARG A 219 36.18 38.81 -30.16
C ARG A 219 37.56 39.42 -29.90
N LEU A 220 37.98 39.47 -28.63
CA LEU A 220 39.29 39.99 -28.26
C LEU A 220 40.44 39.16 -28.87
N ALA A 221 40.30 37.84 -28.93
CA ALA A 221 41.28 36.97 -29.56
C ALA A 221 41.38 37.20 -31.07
N ALA A 222 40.24 37.47 -31.74
CA ALA A 222 40.23 37.84 -33.16
C ALA A 222 40.90 39.20 -33.40
N GLU A 223 40.58 40.22 -32.58
CA GLU A 223 41.21 41.55 -32.65
C GLU A 223 42.74 41.46 -32.43
N GLN A 224 43.20 40.63 -31.48
CA GLN A 224 44.62 40.41 -31.26
C GLN A 224 45.29 39.72 -32.45
N ALA A 225 44.64 38.72 -33.05
CA ALA A 225 45.18 38.03 -34.23
C ALA A 225 45.29 38.95 -35.45
N ASP A 226 44.32 39.85 -35.64
CA ASP A 226 44.39 40.89 -36.68
C ASP A 226 45.57 41.83 -36.41
N THR A 227 45.74 42.29 -35.16
CA THR A 227 46.87 43.15 -34.76
C THR A 227 48.23 42.48 -34.96
N ASP A 228 48.36 41.21 -34.55
CA ASP A 228 49.58 40.42 -34.74
C ASP A 228 49.90 40.23 -36.24
N THR A 229 48.86 40.09 -37.06
CA THR A 229 48.99 39.98 -38.53
C THR A 229 49.49 41.30 -39.14
N GLU A 230 48.98 42.45 -38.69
CA GLU A 230 49.45 43.78 -39.09
C GLU A 230 50.91 44.03 -38.66
N GLN A 231 51.26 43.72 -37.40
CA GLN A 231 52.63 43.84 -36.90
C GLN A 231 53.61 42.94 -37.68
N TRP A 232 53.21 41.70 -37.98
CA TRP A 232 54.02 40.78 -38.78
C TRP A 232 54.19 41.24 -40.23
N ALA A 233 53.23 42.00 -40.78
CA ALA A 233 53.33 42.63 -42.09
C ALA A 233 54.32 43.82 -42.07
N ASP A 234 54.26 44.69 -41.05
CA ASP A 234 55.16 45.83 -40.86
C ASP A 234 56.62 45.41 -40.61
N GLU A 235 56.87 44.40 -39.78
CA GLU A 235 58.22 43.89 -39.45
C GLU A 235 58.96 43.30 -40.67
N ARG A 236 58.22 42.87 -41.71
CA ARG A 236 58.82 42.37 -42.96
C ARG A 236 58.97 43.44 -44.05
N GLY A 237 58.72 44.71 -43.73
CA GLY A 237 59.01 45.83 -44.63
C GLY A 237 58.28 45.76 -45.96
N VAL A 238 57.02 45.31 -45.96
CA VAL A 238 56.15 45.38 -47.14
C VAL A 238 55.43 46.72 -47.09
N ALA A 239 56.09 47.78 -47.57
CA ALA A 239 55.42 49.00 -48.02
C ALA A 239 54.83 48.81 -49.42
#